data_AF-A0A242JYG8-F1
#
_entry.id   AF-A0A242JYG8-F1
#
_cell.length_a   1.000
_cell.length_b   1.000
_cell.length_c   1.000
_cell.angle_alpha   90.00
_cell.angle_beta   90.00
_cell.angle_gamma   90.00
#
_symmetry.space_group_name_H-M   'P 1'
#
loop_
_entity.id
_entity.type
_entity.pdbx_description
1 polymer ?
#
loop_
_entity_poly.entity_id
_entity_poly.type
_entity_poly.pdbx_seq_one_letter_code
_entity_poly.pdbx_strand_id
1 'polypeptide(L)'
;MKLDQVMDDFITLAIQSGGWMELDRLYLKNRILSMIDGKTPNSEYEITYESESADSLSNALVDYATKKADSMAEEAAQGCLKAQLLDLLTPPPSVVNAFFAQHYSKSPEEATDYFYTLNKRNSYIKSPKIERSYSHETSYGTFLLQIKADKTSSESERETLSMVGNKQKYPKCVYCFENEGFCEEGTTALPSRRLIRMNVGGESWGFQFAQHEEFKEKFIVSSELHQRLNLDKNSMARMAQLLDIFPQYFVSLSKEGMMEHGYYVGGKEDFPIAQVGIAQYIELKEFPLMNVGALAWPFPTIRLQSPNAEDIIDGIDYILKMWRQNQKTDRMSIPTILGRKKDNLYEFDILFVENEESGNHSEQATITDYLGRLSLEQKRFEEMMNSSSLSWEESAKKILKQYVESMAARTLFGKGMLVQEEFQAFLLNLE
;
A
#
# COMPACT_ATOMS: atom_id res chain seq x y z
N MET A 1 20.29 27.58 -10.49
CA MET A 1 21.47 27.72 -9.59
C MET A 1 22.77 27.40 -10.33
N LYS A 2 23.92 27.89 -9.84
CA LYS A 2 25.25 27.41 -10.28
C LYS A 2 25.47 25.97 -9.79
N LEU A 3 26.15 25.12 -10.57
CA LEU A 3 26.40 23.71 -10.23
C LEU A 3 27.02 23.53 -8.84
N ASP A 4 28.00 24.36 -8.52
CA ASP A 4 28.67 24.41 -7.22
C ASP A 4 27.69 24.53 -6.04
N GLN A 5 26.76 25.48 -6.11
CA GLN A 5 25.75 25.71 -5.08
C GLN A 5 24.80 24.51 -4.95
N VAL A 6 24.35 23.95 -6.09
CA VAL A 6 23.49 22.75 -6.09
C VAL A 6 24.18 21.57 -5.40
N MET A 7 25.48 21.36 -5.67
CA MET A 7 26.24 20.29 -5.03
C MET A 7 26.39 20.53 -3.53
N ASP A 8 26.75 21.74 -3.11
CA ASP A 8 26.95 22.04 -1.68
C ASP A 8 25.66 21.91 -0.87
N ASP A 9 24.52 22.33 -1.44
CA ASP A 9 23.19 22.14 -0.83
C ASP A 9 22.82 20.66 -0.77
N PHE A 10 23.05 19.91 -1.85
CA PHE A 10 22.78 18.48 -1.91
C PHE A 10 23.62 17.68 -0.91
N ILE A 11 24.91 17.99 -0.78
CA ILE A 11 25.82 17.34 0.18
C ILE A 11 25.40 17.69 1.61
N THR A 12 25.01 18.94 1.85
CA THR A 12 24.50 19.35 3.16
C THR A 12 23.25 18.56 3.53
N LEU A 13 22.34 18.35 2.56
CA LEU A 13 21.16 17.50 2.74
C LEU A 13 21.54 16.04 3.02
N ALA A 14 22.53 15.49 2.31
CA ALA A 14 23.03 14.12 2.52
C ALA A 14 23.57 13.91 3.94
N ILE A 15 24.37 14.86 4.43
CA ILE A 15 24.92 14.83 5.80
C ILE A 15 23.79 14.94 6.83
N GLN A 16 22.83 15.84 6.61
CA GLN A 16 21.67 15.99 7.50
C GLN A 16 20.75 14.76 7.52
N SER A 17 20.73 13.93 6.47
CA SER A 17 20.01 12.65 6.46
C SER A 17 20.64 11.58 7.38
N GLY A 18 21.84 11.82 7.93
CA GLY A 18 22.44 10.99 8.98
C GLY A 18 23.27 9.79 8.48
N GLY A 19 23.57 9.73 7.18
CA GLY A 19 24.42 8.69 6.58
C GLY A 19 25.90 9.08 6.48
N TRP A 20 26.20 10.37 6.64
CA TRP A 20 27.51 10.97 6.39
C TRP A 20 27.84 11.99 7.47
N MET A 21 29.13 12.27 7.64
CA MET A 21 29.63 13.31 8.53
C MET A 21 30.23 14.47 7.71
N GLU A 22 30.49 15.60 8.37
CA GLU A 22 31.10 16.77 7.71
C GLU A 22 32.48 16.45 7.11
N LEU A 23 33.21 15.51 7.70
CA LEU A 23 34.49 15.01 7.16
C LEU A 23 34.32 14.37 5.75
N ASP A 24 33.14 13.86 5.44
CA ASP A 24 32.82 13.20 4.17
C ASP A 24 32.43 14.21 3.06
N ARG A 25 32.32 15.51 3.35
CA ARG A 25 31.89 16.51 2.35
C ARG A 25 32.73 16.48 1.07
N LEU A 26 34.06 16.43 1.21
CA LEU A 26 34.97 16.34 0.07
C LEU A 26 34.80 15.03 -0.70
N TYR A 27 34.58 13.93 0.01
CA TYR A 27 34.30 12.63 -0.60
C TYR A 27 33.00 12.68 -1.41
N LEU A 28 31.91 13.17 -0.83
CA LEU A 28 30.61 13.29 -1.49
C LEU A 28 30.67 14.22 -2.71
N LYS A 29 31.39 15.35 -2.61
CA LYS A 29 31.64 16.23 -3.76
C LYS A 29 32.31 15.49 -4.91
N ASN A 30 33.36 14.74 -4.63
CA ASN A 30 34.07 13.96 -5.65
C ASN A 30 33.20 12.82 -6.23
N ARG A 31 32.35 12.20 -5.40
CA ARG A 31 31.39 11.17 -5.86
C ARG A 31 30.36 11.75 -6.81
N ILE A 32 29.74 12.88 -6.46
CA ILE A 32 28.76 13.56 -7.32
C ILE A 32 29.42 14.00 -8.63
N LEU A 33 30.60 14.63 -8.57
CA LEU A 33 31.36 15.01 -9.77
C LEU A 33 31.65 13.82 -10.69
N SER A 34 32.02 12.67 -10.12
CA SER A 34 32.23 11.44 -10.89
C SER A 34 30.95 10.91 -11.55
N MET A 35 29.78 11.21 -11.00
CA MET A 35 28.48 10.82 -11.57
C MET A 35 28.03 11.77 -12.70
N ILE A 36 28.37 13.07 -12.62
CA ILE A 36 27.93 14.11 -13.57
C ILE A 36 29.01 14.51 -14.61
N ASP A 37 29.92 13.59 -14.95
CA ASP A 37 30.96 13.72 -15.99
C ASP A 37 32.12 14.69 -15.69
N GLY A 38 32.50 14.83 -14.42
CA GLY A 38 33.85 15.25 -14.01
C GLY A 38 34.31 16.68 -14.35
N LYS A 39 33.46 17.53 -14.91
CA LYS A 39 33.79 18.94 -15.18
C LYS A 39 33.84 19.70 -13.87
N THR A 40 35.04 19.93 -13.37
CA THR A 40 35.32 20.77 -12.20
C THR A 40 34.72 22.16 -12.42
N PRO A 41 33.81 22.62 -11.55
CA PRO A 41 33.38 24.00 -11.54
C PRO A 41 34.57 24.93 -11.32
N ASN A 42 34.60 26.01 -12.08
CA ASN A 42 35.71 26.96 -12.12
C ASN A 42 35.20 28.31 -11.60
N SER A 43 34.77 28.36 -10.35
CA SER A 43 34.37 29.63 -9.73
C SER A 43 34.51 29.65 -8.22
N GLU A 44 35.11 30.73 -7.72
CA GLU A 44 34.82 31.22 -6.37
C GLU A 44 33.35 31.65 -6.34
N TYR A 45 32.57 31.09 -5.41
CA TYR A 45 31.19 31.46 -5.19
C TYR A 45 30.95 31.63 -3.69
N GLU A 46 30.06 32.56 -3.34
CA GLU A 46 29.57 32.71 -1.97
C GLU A 46 28.52 31.63 -1.72
N ILE A 47 28.69 30.86 -0.65
CA ILE A 47 27.75 29.82 -0.22
C ILE A 47 26.46 30.53 0.23
N THR A 48 25.37 30.29 -0.48
CA THR A 48 24.02 30.74 -0.08
C THR A 48 23.18 29.54 0.29
N TYR A 49 22.74 29.41 1.54
CA TYR A 49 21.88 28.31 1.98
C TYR A 49 20.42 28.58 1.56
N GLU A 50 20.04 28.18 0.35
CA GLU A 50 18.63 28.12 -0.04
C GLU A 50 18.07 26.74 0.30
N SER A 51 16.91 26.70 0.96
CA SER A 51 16.27 25.44 1.34
C SER A 51 15.54 24.83 0.13
N GLU A 52 16.28 24.14 -0.74
CA GLU A 52 15.70 23.36 -1.84
C GLU A 52 15.42 21.89 -1.45
N SER A 53 14.47 21.25 -2.14
CA SER A 53 14.13 19.83 -1.91
C SER A 53 15.12 18.88 -2.57
N ALA A 54 15.22 17.64 -2.07
CA ALA A 54 16.01 16.58 -2.70
C ALA A 54 15.64 16.37 -4.18
N ASP A 55 14.36 16.43 -4.53
CA ASP A 55 13.90 16.34 -5.91
C ASP A 55 14.41 17.51 -6.78
N SER A 56 14.35 18.75 -6.28
CA SER A 56 14.83 19.92 -7.02
C SER A 56 16.34 19.81 -7.29
N LEU A 57 17.11 19.54 -6.24
CA LEU A 57 18.57 19.45 -6.32
C LEU A 57 19.02 18.27 -7.19
N SER A 58 18.40 17.10 -7.03
CA SER A 58 18.74 15.92 -7.85
C SER A 58 18.36 16.13 -9.33
N ASN A 59 17.22 16.75 -9.63
CA ASN A 59 16.87 17.12 -11.01
C ASN A 59 17.89 18.10 -11.60
N ALA A 60 18.28 19.14 -10.86
CA ALA A 60 19.28 20.09 -11.32
C ALA A 60 20.63 19.42 -11.62
N LEU A 61 21.09 18.49 -10.76
CA LEU A 61 22.31 17.71 -11.01
C LEU A 61 22.21 16.84 -12.26
N VAL A 62 21.06 16.21 -12.49
CA VAL A 62 20.79 15.44 -13.72
C VAL A 62 20.82 16.34 -14.94
N ASP A 63 20.14 17.51 -14.91
CA ASP A 63 20.14 18.48 -16.01
C ASP A 63 21.55 18.96 -16.36
N TYR A 64 22.42 19.11 -15.34
CA TYR A 64 23.82 19.45 -15.55
C TYR A 64 24.60 18.34 -16.25
N ALA A 65 24.28 17.07 -15.97
CA ALA A 65 24.88 15.92 -16.63
C ALA A 65 24.38 15.75 -18.08
N THR A 66 23.16 16.19 -18.39
CA THR A 66 22.46 15.80 -19.64
C THR A 66 22.11 16.96 -20.58
N LYS A 67 22.87 18.06 -20.60
CA LYS A 67 22.63 19.33 -21.35
C LYS A 67 22.28 19.25 -22.87
N LYS A 68 22.05 18.08 -23.46
CA LYS A 68 21.23 17.82 -24.65
C LYS A 68 20.61 16.42 -24.51
N ALA A 69 19.27 16.30 -24.52
CA ALA A 69 18.59 15.01 -24.54
C ALA A 69 17.50 15.00 -25.62
N ASP A 70 17.55 14.03 -26.53
CA ASP A 70 16.60 13.86 -27.65
C ASP A 70 16.18 12.38 -27.84
N SER A 71 16.48 11.46 -26.90
CA SER A 71 16.16 10.03 -27.03
C SER A 71 15.68 9.31 -25.75
N MET A 72 14.92 8.22 -25.92
CA MET A 72 14.36 7.40 -24.81
C MET A 72 15.42 6.62 -23.99
N ALA A 73 16.53 6.21 -24.61
CA ALA A 73 17.60 5.51 -23.90
C ALA A 73 18.30 6.44 -22.88
N GLU A 74 18.34 7.73 -23.19
CA GLU A 74 18.92 8.76 -22.31
C GLU A 74 17.98 9.10 -21.14
N GLU A 75 16.65 8.97 -21.29
CA GLU A 75 15.68 9.14 -20.19
C GLU A 75 15.82 8.05 -19.12
N ALA A 76 16.02 6.80 -19.53
CA ALA A 76 16.28 5.69 -18.60
C ALA A 76 17.60 5.89 -17.84
N ALA A 77 18.64 6.37 -18.51
CA ALA A 77 19.93 6.70 -17.88
C ALA A 77 19.81 7.87 -16.89
N GLN A 78 19.01 8.90 -17.22
CA GLN A 78 18.69 10.00 -16.31
C GLN A 78 17.95 9.53 -15.05
N GLY A 79 16.99 8.62 -15.22
CA GLY A 79 16.27 8.01 -14.10
C GLY A 79 17.22 7.29 -13.14
N CYS A 80 18.15 6.47 -13.67
CA CYS A 80 19.11 5.77 -12.82
C CYS A 80 20.12 6.72 -12.17
N LEU A 81 20.62 7.73 -12.89
CA LEU A 81 21.48 8.77 -12.31
C LEU A 81 20.80 9.49 -11.15
N LYS A 82 19.54 9.93 -11.34
CA LYS A 82 18.74 10.55 -10.28
C LYS A 82 18.63 9.63 -9.08
N ALA A 83 18.35 8.35 -9.31
CA ALA A 83 18.18 7.37 -8.27
C ALA A 83 19.47 7.12 -7.47
N GLN A 84 20.63 7.04 -8.15
CA GLN A 84 21.95 6.93 -7.53
C GLN A 84 22.31 8.18 -6.71
N LEU A 85 21.93 9.37 -7.17
CA LEU A 85 22.08 10.59 -6.37
C LEU A 85 21.24 10.50 -5.10
N LEU A 86 19.95 10.17 -5.21
CA LEU A 86 19.05 10.06 -4.05
C LEU A 86 19.49 8.95 -3.06
N ASP A 87 20.18 7.92 -3.52
CA ASP A 87 20.78 6.91 -2.64
C ASP A 87 21.85 7.52 -1.71
N LEU A 88 22.60 8.54 -2.15
CA LEU A 88 23.54 9.27 -1.28
C LEU A 88 22.81 10.03 -0.15
N LEU A 89 21.53 10.37 -0.32
CA LEU A 89 20.72 10.98 0.74
C LEU A 89 20.19 9.94 1.74
N THR A 90 20.49 8.66 1.54
CA THR A 90 19.89 7.56 2.29
C THR A 90 20.98 6.77 3.04
N PRO A 91 20.99 6.80 4.39
CA PRO A 91 21.99 6.08 5.16
C PRO A 91 22.03 4.57 4.86
N PRO A 92 23.16 3.88 5.12
CA PRO A 92 23.24 2.42 4.96
C PRO A 92 22.15 1.69 5.76
N PRO A 93 21.67 0.50 5.31
CA PRO A 93 20.61 -0.23 5.99
C PRO A 93 20.87 -0.47 7.48
N SER A 94 22.12 -0.77 7.87
CA SER A 94 22.51 -0.95 9.27
C SER A 94 22.29 0.29 10.12
N VAL A 95 22.60 1.47 9.59
CA VAL A 95 22.44 2.76 10.27
C VAL A 95 20.96 3.09 10.41
N VAL A 96 20.16 2.93 9.34
CA VAL A 96 18.71 3.15 9.38
C VAL A 96 18.03 2.23 10.39
N ASN A 97 18.38 0.95 10.40
CA ASN A 97 17.82 -0.02 11.36
C ASN A 97 18.23 0.28 12.80
N ALA A 98 19.48 0.71 13.03
CA ALA A 98 19.96 1.10 14.36
C ALA A 98 19.23 2.33 14.90
N PHE A 99 19.06 3.38 14.09
CA PHE A 99 18.29 4.55 14.49
C PHE A 99 16.81 4.23 14.68
N PHE A 100 16.22 3.41 13.81
CA PHE A 100 14.85 2.95 13.99
C PHE A 100 14.67 2.24 15.33
N ALA A 101 15.56 1.28 15.66
CA ALA A 101 15.53 0.59 16.95
C ALA A 101 15.73 1.54 18.14
N GLN A 102 16.61 2.54 18.00
CA GLN A 102 16.81 3.57 19.03
C GLN A 102 15.54 4.39 19.28
N HIS A 103 14.87 4.86 18.22
CA HIS A 103 13.61 5.58 18.35
C HIS A 103 12.48 4.67 18.87
N TYR A 104 12.44 3.41 18.42
CA TYR A 104 11.45 2.42 18.83
C TYR A 104 11.54 2.10 20.33
N SER A 105 12.75 2.16 20.91
CA SER A 105 12.93 2.00 22.36
C SER A 105 12.20 3.05 23.20
N LYS A 106 11.82 4.19 22.60
CA LYS A 106 11.02 5.23 23.23
C LYS A 106 9.54 5.05 22.93
N SER A 107 9.17 4.95 21.65
CA SER A 107 7.83 4.53 21.23
C SER A 107 7.79 4.06 19.77
N PRO A 108 6.81 3.22 19.39
CA PRO A 108 6.59 2.84 17.98
C PRO A 108 6.39 4.06 17.06
N GLU A 109 5.69 5.08 17.54
CA GLU A 109 5.40 6.31 16.77
C GLU A 109 6.69 7.09 16.46
N GLU A 110 7.59 7.24 17.44
CA GLU A 110 8.85 7.96 17.21
C GLU A 110 9.71 7.25 16.16
N ALA A 111 9.70 5.92 16.14
CA ALA A 111 10.43 5.13 15.14
C ALA A 111 9.86 5.30 13.73
N THR A 112 8.53 5.23 13.60
CA THR A 112 7.86 5.39 12.32
C THR A 112 7.96 6.83 11.82
N ASP A 113 7.89 7.82 12.71
CA ASP A 113 8.04 9.25 12.37
C ASP A 113 9.47 9.56 11.89
N TYR A 114 10.49 9.01 12.55
CA TYR A 114 11.89 9.07 12.08
C TYR A 114 12.00 8.51 10.65
N PHE A 115 11.51 7.28 10.45
CA PHE A 115 11.66 6.61 9.16
C PHE A 115 10.85 7.31 8.06
N TYR A 116 9.67 7.81 8.39
CA TYR A 116 8.82 8.55 7.47
C TYR A 116 9.48 9.87 7.06
N THR A 117 10.05 10.59 8.02
CA THR A 117 10.79 11.83 7.78
C THR A 117 12.01 11.60 6.89
N LEU A 118 12.77 10.51 7.13
CA LEU A 118 13.90 10.13 6.27
C LEU A 118 13.43 9.87 4.83
N ASN A 119 12.37 9.09 4.66
CA ASN A 119 11.82 8.74 3.33
C ASN A 119 11.18 9.94 2.60
N LYS A 120 10.72 10.96 3.32
CA LYS A 120 10.33 12.25 2.71
C LYS A 120 11.54 13.07 2.31
N ARG A 121 12.57 13.13 3.16
CA ARG A 121 13.78 13.93 2.93
C ARG A 121 14.59 13.43 1.73
N ASN A 122 14.68 12.12 1.54
CA ASN A 122 15.40 11.52 0.40
C ASN A 122 14.55 11.39 -0.87
N SER A 123 13.35 12.01 -0.91
CA SER A 123 12.39 11.93 -2.03
C SER A 123 11.96 10.50 -2.39
N TYR A 124 12.08 9.53 -1.47
CA TYR A 124 11.53 8.19 -1.68
C TYR A 124 10.00 8.21 -1.67
N ILE A 125 9.38 8.83 -0.67
CA ILE A 125 7.93 9.06 -0.63
C ILE A 125 7.61 10.30 -1.46
N LYS A 126 6.83 10.11 -2.51
CA LYS A 126 6.33 11.18 -3.36
C LYS A 126 4.98 11.64 -2.82
N SER A 127 4.91 12.91 -2.44
CA SER A 127 3.64 13.50 -2.04
C SER A 127 2.66 13.47 -3.23
N PRO A 128 1.43 12.96 -3.04
CA PRO A 128 0.46 12.90 -4.13
C PRO A 128 0.11 14.32 -4.59
N LYS A 129 0.19 14.57 -5.90
CA LYS A 129 -0.38 15.78 -6.50
C LYS A 129 -1.89 15.57 -6.67
N ILE A 130 -2.65 15.93 -5.64
CA ILE A 130 -4.12 15.89 -5.68
C ILE A 130 -4.58 17.06 -6.55
N GLU A 131 -5.17 16.76 -7.71
CA GLU A 131 -5.74 17.78 -8.59
C GLU A 131 -7.10 18.23 -8.07
N ARG A 132 -7.94 17.27 -7.69
CA ARG A 132 -9.31 17.53 -7.19
C ARG A 132 -9.68 16.55 -6.09
N SER A 133 -10.45 17.03 -5.12
CA SER A 133 -11.05 16.20 -4.09
C SER A 133 -12.53 16.49 -3.99
N TYR A 134 -13.33 15.44 -3.91
CA TYR A 134 -14.77 15.50 -3.73
C TYR A 134 -15.13 14.71 -2.47
N SER A 135 -15.91 15.32 -1.58
CA SER A 135 -16.49 14.65 -0.42
C SER A 135 -17.97 14.40 -0.67
N HIS A 136 -18.45 13.21 -0.33
CA HIS A 136 -19.86 12.87 -0.40
C HIS A 136 -20.30 12.19 0.90
N GLU A 137 -21.33 12.73 1.53
CA GLU A 137 -21.93 12.16 2.74
C GLU A 137 -22.81 10.97 2.37
N THR A 138 -22.63 9.86 3.07
CA THR A 138 -23.47 8.66 2.93
C THR A 138 -23.94 8.20 4.30
N SER A 139 -24.88 7.24 4.33
CA SER A 139 -25.28 6.55 5.57
C SER A 139 -24.14 5.79 6.26
N TYR A 140 -22.99 5.63 5.60
CA TYR A 140 -21.82 4.89 6.09
C TYR A 140 -20.65 5.79 6.48
N GLY A 141 -20.86 7.12 6.43
CA GLY A 141 -19.85 8.14 6.63
C GLY A 141 -19.48 8.87 5.34
N THR A 142 -18.55 9.82 5.48
CA THR A 142 -18.07 10.63 4.36
C THR A 142 -17.14 9.81 3.47
N PHE A 143 -17.49 9.66 2.21
CA PHE A 143 -16.59 9.13 1.19
C PHE A 143 -15.80 10.27 0.55
N LEU A 144 -14.48 10.06 0.42
CA LEU A 144 -13.57 10.97 -0.27
C LEU A 144 -13.15 10.36 -1.61
N LEU A 145 -13.45 11.06 -2.70
CA LEU A 145 -12.90 10.78 -4.02
C LEU A 145 -11.79 11.78 -4.30
N GLN A 146 -10.58 11.29 -4.56
CA GLN A 146 -9.44 12.12 -4.92
C GLN A 146 -8.98 11.79 -6.34
N ILE A 147 -8.91 12.81 -7.20
CA ILE A 147 -8.35 12.73 -8.53
C ILE A 147 -6.88 13.16 -8.43
N LYS A 148 -5.97 12.23 -8.75
CA LYS A 148 -4.54 12.48 -8.79
C LYS A 148 -4.14 13.03 -10.18
N ALA A 149 -3.25 14.02 -10.20
CA ALA A 149 -2.76 14.64 -11.44
C ALA A 149 -1.83 13.72 -12.25
N ASP A 150 -1.17 12.76 -11.58
CA ASP A 150 -0.28 11.79 -12.21
C ASP A 150 -1.08 10.55 -12.64
N LYS A 151 -1.25 10.35 -13.95
CA LYS A 151 -1.80 9.12 -14.53
C LYS A 151 -0.84 7.92 -14.42
N THR A 152 0.42 8.18 -14.09
CA THR A 152 1.51 7.21 -14.11
C THR A 152 1.43 6.17 -12.99
N SER A 153 0.76 6.44 -11.86
CA SER A 153 0.82 5.53 -10.69
C SER A 153 0.13 4.19 -10.91
N SER A 154 -1.04 4.15 -11.56
CA SER A 154 -1.77 2.88 -11.77
C SER A 154 -1.18 2.03 -12.89
N GLU A 155 -0.59 2.65 -13.92
CA GLU A 155 0.03 1.95 -15.04
C GLU A 155 1.45 1.49 -14.71
N SER A 156 2.26 2.28 -14.01
CA SER A 156 3.60 1.83 -13.59
C SER A 156 3.56 0.73 -12.53
N GLU A 157 2.60 0.78 -11.59
CA GLU A 157 2.40 -0.30 -10.60
C GLU A 157 1.92 -1.60 -11.27
N ARG A 158 1.08 -1.52 -12.29
CA ARG A 158 0.63 -2.69 -13.08
C ARG A 158 1.71 -3.24 -14.01
N GLU A 159 2.52 -2.37 -14.64
CA GLU A 159 3.63 -2.77 -15.51
C GLU A 159 4.76 -3.46 -14.74
N THR A 160 4.96 -3.13 -13.45
CA THR A 160 5.92 -3.89 -12.61
C THR A 160 5.52 -5.35 -12.36
N LEU A 161 4.23 -5.70 -12.53
CA LEU A 161 3.71 -7.05 -12.33
C LEU A 161 3.70 -7.89 -13.63
N SER A 162 3.84 -7.27 -14.81
CA SER A 162 3.62 -7.94 -16.11
C SER A 162 4.87 -8.08 -16.98
N MET A 163 6.05 -8.29 -16.40
CA MET A 163 7.24 -8.64 -17.19
C MET A 163 7.40 -10.16 -17.35
N VAL A 164 6.57 -10.75 -18.21
CA VAL A 164 6.75 -12.13 -18.70
C VAL A 164 7.88 -12.14 -19.74
N GLY A 165 9.05 -12.66 -19.37
CA GLY A 165 10.19 -12.75 -20.30
C GLY A 165 11.42 -13.45 -19.73
N ASN A 166 11.60 -14.69 -20.17
CA ASN A 166 12.67 -15.66 -19.93
C ASN A 166 14.12 -15.09 -19.75
N LYS A 167 14.61 -15.03 -18.50
CA LYS A 167 16.01 -15.21 -17.97
C LYS A 167 15.97 -14.94 -16.46
N GLN A 168 16.85 -15.55 -15.64
CA GLN A 168 16.91 -15.28 -14.19
C GLN A 168 17.16 -13.76 -13.96
N LYS A 169 16.10 -13.02 -13.61
CA LYS A 169 16.12 -11.58 -13.37
C LYS A 169 16.41 -11.33 -11.89
N TYR A 170 17.45 -10.55 -11.60
CA TYR A 170 17.77 -10.07 -10.27
C TYR A 170 17.50 -8.56 -10.24
N PRO A 171 16.74 -8.03 -9.25
CA PRO A 171 15.88 -8.72 -8.29
C PRO A 171 14.71 -9.48 -8.95
N LYS A 172 14.12 -10.45 -8.23
CA LYS A 172 13.00 -11.26 -8.76
C LYS A 172 11.71 -10.46 -8.93
N CYS A 173 11.44 -9.53 -8.03
CA CYS A 173 10.34 -8.57 -8.11
C CYS A 173 10.67 -7.29 -7.34
N VAL A 174 9.77 -6.32 -7.36
CA VAL A 174 9.91 -5.03 -6.67
C VAL A 174 9.87 -5.11 -5.14
N TYR A 175 9.40 -6.21 -4.54
CA TYR A 175 9.31 -6.38 -3.08
C TYR A 175 10.51 -7.12 -2.46
N CYS A 176 11.34 -7.75 -3.29
CA CYS A 176 12.58 -8.42 -2.91
C CYS A 176 13.56 -7.48 -2.21
N PHE A 177 14.23 -7.95 -1.15
CA PHE A 177 15.21 -7.16 -0.40
C PHE A 177 16.40 -6.74 -1.25
N GLU A 178 16.71 -7.54 -2.28
CA GLU A 178 17.72 -7.34 -3.31
C GLU A 178 17.61 -6.00 -4.05
N ASN A 179 16.48 -5.29 -3.94
CA ASN A 179 16.32 -3.95 -4.50
C ASN A 179 17.03 -2.83 -3.70
N GLU A 180 17.41 -3.04 -2.43
CA GLU A 180 18.14 -2.03 -1.65
C GLU A 180 19.50 -1.70 -2.31
N GLY A 181 19.67 -0.45 -2.76
CA GLY A 181 20.89 0.01 -3.45
C GLY A 181 21.08 -0.52 -4.87
N PHE A 182 20.11 -1.25 -5.44
CA PHE A 182 20.19 -1.74 -6.82
C PHE A 182 19.62 -0.70 -7.81
N CYS A 183 20.33 -0.48 -8.92
CA CYS A 183 19.83 0.30 -10.06
C CYS A 183 20.33 -0.32 -11.37
N GLU A 184 19.43 -0.68 -12.28
CA GLU A 184 19.74 -1.12 -13.63
C GLU A 184 19.05 -0.19 -14.64
N GLU A 185 19.73 0.13 -15.74
CA GLU A 185 19.18 0.97 -16.81
C GLU A 185 17.87 0.40 -17.34
N GLY A 186 16.83 1.24 -17.41
CA GLY A 186 15.49 0.82 -17.88
C GLY A 186 14.68 0.03 -16.86
N THR A 187 15.10 -0.04 -15.59
CA THR A 187 14.32 -0.64 -14.50
C THR A 187 13.76 0.43 -13.56
N THR A 188 12.59 0.16 -12.98
CA THR A 188 11.97 0.96 -11.90
C THR A 188 12.69 0.80 -10.56
N ALA A 189 13.99 0.49 -10.57
CA ALA A 189 14.75 0.21 -9.38
C ALA A 189 14.82 1.47 -8.48
N LEU A 190 14.58 1.26 -7.18
CA LEU A 190 14.52 2.31 -6.16
C LEU A 190 15.73 2.14 -5.22
N PRO A 191 16.95 2.51 -5.64
CA PRO A 191 18.16 2.32 -4.85
C PRO A 191 18.09 3.00 -3.48
N SER A 192 17.41 4.16 -3.38
CA SER A 192 17.18 4.88 -2.12
C SER A 192 16.18 4.19 -1.17
N ARG A 193 15.56 3.08 -1.59
CA ARG A 193 14.71 2.28 -0.71
C ARG A 193 15.53 1.69 0.43
N ARG A 194 14.96 1.72 1.64
CA ARG A 194 15.48 1.01 2.81
C ARG A 194 14.37 0.20 3.46
N LEU A 195 14.76 -0.92 4.05
CA LEU A 195 13.87 -1.81 4.79
C LEU A 195 14.25 -1.80 6.26
N ILE A 196 13.24 -1.61 7.12
CA ILE A 196 13.36 -1.95 8.54
C ILE A 196 13.15 -3.46 8.67
N ARG A 197 14.22 -4.17 9.01
CA ARG A 197 14.23 -5.62 9.17
C ARG A 197 13.67 -5.97 10.54
N MET A 198 12.75 -6.93 10.58
CA MET A 198 12.04 -7.33 11.79
C MET A 198 11.74 -8.82 11.82
N ASN A 199 11.55 -9.35 13.02
CA ASN A 199 11.08 -10.71 13.22
C ASN A 199 9.56 -10.70 13.42
N VAL A 200 8.84 -11.43 12.58
CA VAL A 200 7.38 -11.62 12.68
C VAL A 200 7.09 -13.10 12.54
N GLY A 201 6.52 -13.72 13.56
CA GLY A 201 6.22 -15.15 13.62
C GLY A 201 7.46 -16.04 13.62
N GLY A 202 8.62 -15.53 14.06
CA GLY A 202 9.90 -16.25 13.95
C GLY A 202 10.55 -16.14 12.57
N GLU A 203 9.92 -15.44 11.61
CA GLU A 203 10.40 -15.25 10.25
C GLU A 203 10.95 -13.85 10.04
N SER A 204 11.77 -13.65 8.99
CA SER A 204 12.35 -12.36 8.65
C SER A 204 11.47 -11.58 7.67
N TRP A 205 11.13 -10.35 8.05
CA TRP A 205 10.25 -9.44 7.31
C TRP A 205 10.86 -8.05 7.20
N GLY A 206 10.44 -7.28 6.21
CA GLY A 206 10.94 -5.95 5.90
C GLY A 206 9.80 -4.95 5.80
N PHE A 207 9.81 -3.95 6.67
CA PHE A 207 8.89 -2.81 6.63
C PHE A 207 9.46 -1.67 5.78
N GLN A 208 8.63 -1.15 4.88
CA GLN A 208 8.90 0.03 4.06
C GLN A 208 7.63 0.86 3.92
N PHE A 209 7.77 2.18 3.79
CA PHE A 209 6.66 2.99 3.30
C PHE A 209 6.43 2.74 1.80
N ALA A 210 5.23 3.01 1.32
CA ALA A 210 4.94 3.03 -0.10
C ALA A 210 5.49 4.34 -0.70
N GLN A 211 6.10 4.23 -1.88
CA GLN A 211 6.58 5.42 -2.61
C GLN A 211 5.43 6.36 -3.02
N HIS A 212 4.26 5.80 -3.36
CA HIS A 212 3.07 6.56 -3.71
C HIS A 212 1.99 6.36 -2.64
N GLU A 213 1.71 7.42 -1.88
CA GLU A 213 0.70 7.39 -0.82
C GLU A 213 -0.70 7.53 -1.42
N GLU A 214 -1.55 6.52 -1.19
CA GLU A 214 -3.00 6.60 -1.40
C GLU A 214 -3.70 7.18 -0.17
N PHE A 215 -3.13 6.91 1.00
CA PHE A 215 -3.56 7.36 2.30
C PHE A 215 -2.31 7.55 3.17
N LYS A 216 -2.48 8.23 4.31
CA LYS A 216 -1.36 8.68 5.12
C LYS A 216 -0.48 7.53 5.61
N GLU A 217 0.83 7.66 5.42
CA GLU A 217 1.83 6.70 5.92
C GLU A 217 1.56 5.26 5.43
N LYS A 218 1.02 5.10 4.22
CA LYS A 218 0.84 3.79 3.59
C LYS A 218 2.17 3.03 3.59
N PHE A 219 2.17 1.81 4.11
CA PHE A 219 3.36 0.97 4.20
C PHE A 219 3.08 -0.45 3.70
N ILE A 220 4.19 -1.18 3.49
CA ILE A 220 4.22 -2.58 3.10
C ILE A 220 5.18 -3.30 4.04
N VAL A 221 4.78 -4.47 4.53
CA VAL A 221 5.65 -5.40 5.26
C VAL A 221 5.78 -6.67 4.43
N SER A 222 6.92 -6.83 3.75
CA SER A 222 7.17 -7.96 2.85
C SER A 222 8.06 -9.02 3.50
N SER A 223 7.81 -10.29 3.16
CA SER A 223 8.67 -11.41 3.57
C SER A 223 10.08 -11.23 2.97
N GLU A 224 11.14 -11.57 3.70
CA GLU A 224 12.48 -11.60 3.09
C GLU A 224 12.56 -12.64 1.97
N LEU A 225 11.91 -13.78 2.15
CA LEU A 225 11.80 -14.81 1.13
C LEU A 225 10.76 -14.41 0.09
N HIS A 226 11.13 -14.51 -1.19
CA HIS A 226 10.20 -14.38 -2.32
C HIS A 226 9.32 -15.63 -2.39
N GLN A 227 8.20 -15.60 -1.66
CA GLN A 227 7.26 -16.71 -1.57
C GLN A 227 5.82 -16.20 -1.42
N ARG A 228 4.87 -17.03 -1.85
CA ARG A 228 3.43 -16.79 -1.66
C ARG A 228 3.04 -16.96 -0.20
N LEU A 229 1.98 -16.26 0.22
CA LEU A 229 1.35 -16.48 1.52
C LEU A 229 0.05 -17.25 1.35
N ASN A 230 -0.26 -18.05 2.36
CA ASN A 230 -1.57 -18.67 2.49
C ASN A 230 -2.42 -17.84 3.44
N LEU A 231 -3.73 -17.82 3.21
CA LEU A 231 -4.67 -17.25 4.18
C LEU A 231 -4.91 -18.30 5.26
N ASP A 232 -4.16 -18.27 6.35
CA ASP A 232 -4.21 -19.26 7.42
C ASP A 232 -3.98 -18.62 8.80
N LYS A 233 -3.99 -19.45 9.85
CA LYS A 233 -3.72 -19.00 11.22
C LYS A 233 -2.36 -18.31 11.35
N ASN A 234 -1.33 -18.76 10.64
CA ASN A 234 0.00 -18.14 10.70
C ASN A 234 -0.05 -16.73 10.10
N SER A 235 -0.77 -16.53 9.01
CA SER A 235 -0.95 -15.20 8.43
C SER A 235 -1.72 -14.26 9.34
N MET A 236 -2.69 -14.76 10.10
CA MET A 236 -3.41 -13.97 11.11
C MET A 236 -2.56 -13.69 12.34
N ALA A 237 -1.75 -14.65 12.79
CA ALA A 237 -0.82 -14.48 13.89
C ALA A 237 0.23 -13.40 13.58
N ARG A 238 0.81 -13.43 12.37
CA ARG A 238 1.72 -12.37 11.90
C ARG A 238 1.03 -11.02 11.86
N MET A 239 -0.20 -10.97 11.36
CA MET A 239 -0.98 -9.72 11.31
C MET A 239 -1.25 -9.17 12.72
N ALA A 240 -1.65 -10.01 13.67
CA ALA A 240 -1.81 -9.61 15.07
C ALA A 240 -0.50 -9.11 15.69
N GLN A 241 0.63 -9.77 15.43
CA GLN A 241 1.94 -9.32 15.89
C GLN A 241 2.35 -7.98 15.26
N LEU A 242 2.03 -7.73 13.99
CA LEU A 242 2.26 -6.43 13.36
C LEU A 242 1.46 -5.32 14.05
N LEU A 243 0.26 -5.62 14.54
CA LEU A 243 -0.52 -4.68 15.37
C LEU A 243 0.06 -4.49 16.78
N ASP A 244 0.86 -5.44 17.27
CA ASP A 244 1.63 -5.27 18.50
C ASP A 244 2.86 -4.38 18.29
N ILE A 245 3.52 -4.55 17.14
CA ILE A 245 4.70 -3.76 16.76
C ILE A 245 4.30 -2.32 16.41
N PHE A 246 3.17 -2.14 15.70
CA PHE A 246 2.68 -0.85 15.24
C PHE A 246 1.22 -0.61 15.66
N PRO A 247 0.96 -0.38 16.95
CA PRO A 247 -0.39 -0.26 17.49
C PRO A 247 -1.17 0.95 16.93
N GLN A 248 -0.49 1.97 16.42
CA GLN A 248 -1.08 3.17 15.83
C GLN A 248 -1.58 2.97 14.39
N TYR A 249 -1.30 1.83 13.76
CA TYR A 249 -1.66 1.55 12.38
C TYR A 249 -2.73 0.46 12.27
N PHE A 250 -3.48 0.51 11.17
CA PHE A 250 -4.17 -0.68 10.69
C PHE A 250 -3.22 -1.50 9.82
N VAL A 251 -3.48 -2.80 9.71
CA VAL A 251 -2.81 -3.73 8.81
C VAL A 251 -3.88 -4.45 8.00
N SER A 252 -3.58 -4.84 6.77
CA SER A 252 -4.46 -5.60 5.90
C SER A 252 -3.71 -6.69 5.13
N LEU A 253 -4.48 -7.73 4.78
CA LEU A 253 -4.07 -8.80 3.89
C LEU A 253 -5.16 -8.99 2.83
N SER A 254 -4.79 -8.86 1.56
CA SER A 254 -5.66 -9.07 0.40
C SER A 254 -5.04 -10.11 -0.55
N LYS A 255 -5.76 -10.46 -1.63
CA LYS A 255 -5.28 -11.36 -2.68
C LYS A 255 -3.90 -10.93 -3.20
N GLU A 256 -3.71 -9.64 -3.47
CA GLU A 256 -2.49 -9.08 -4.05
C GLU A 256 -1.26 -9.33 -3.16
N GLY A 257 -1.43 -9.23 -1.84
CA GLY A 257 -0.41 -9.53 -0.83
C GLY A 257 -0.03 -11.01 -0.72
N MET A 258 -0.73 -11.90 -1.41
CA MET A 258 -0.54 -13.35 -1.31
C MET A 258 0.01 -14.01 -2.60
N MET A 259 -0.16 -13.38 -3.77
CA MET A 259 -0.05 -14.07 -5.06
C MET A 259 1.37 -14.35 -5.55
N GLU A 260 2.35 -13.46 -5.36
CA GLU A 260 3.71 -13.63 -5.92
C GLU A 260 4.78 -13.52 -4.84
N HIS A 261 4.86 -12.36 -4.19
CA HIS A 261 5.70 -12.11 -3.03
C HIS A 261 4.79 -11.75 -1.86
N GLY A 262 4.89 -12.48 -0.76
CA GLY A 262 4.10 -12.29 0.44
C GLY A 262 4.30 -10.94 1.11
N TYR A 263 3.25 -10.15 1.24
CA TYR A 263 3.29 -8.90 2.00
C TYR A 263 1.96 -8.53 2.66
N TYR A 264 2.05 -7.72 3.71
CA TYR A 264 0.93 -7.02 4.33
C TYR A 264 0.99 -5.54 3.95
N VAL A 265 -0.17 -4.88 3.94
CA VAL A 265 -0.27 -3.42 3.73
C VAL A 265 -0.80 -2.79 5.01
N GLY A 266 -0.45 -1.53 5.29
CA GLY A 266 -1.06 -0.81 6.41
C GLY A 266 -0.86 0.70 6.29
N GLY A 267 -1.29 1.44 7.30
CA GLY A 267 -1.01 2.88 7.44
C GLY A 267 -1.84 3.58 8.51
N LYS A 268 -1.85 4.92 8.46
CA LYS A 268 -2.40 5.83 9.49
C LYS A 268 -3.63 6.57 9.00
N GLU A 269 -4.60 5.83 8.50
CA GLU A 269 -5.83 6.41 7.97
C GLU A 269 -7.03 5.95 8.79
N ASP A 270 -7.86 6.92 9.19
CA ASP A 270 -9.11 6.67 9.91
C ASP A 270 -10.22 6.36 8.90
N PHE A 271 -10.15 5.21 8.24
CA PHE A 271 -11.17 4.81 7.27
C PHE A 271 -12.57 4.78 7.91
N PRO A 272 -13.64 5.15 7.17
CA PRO A 272 -15.01 5.17 7.70
C PRO A 272 -15.44 3.83 8.32
N ILE A 273 -15.00 2.72 7.76
CA ILE A 273 -15.26 1.37 8.30
C ILE A 273 -14.84 1.23 9.78
N ALA A 274 -13.79 1.93 10.23
CA ALA A 274 -13.33 1.93 11.63
C ALA A 274 -14.35 2.54 12.62
N GLN A 275 -15.22 3.41 12.10
CA GLN A 275 -16.19 4.17 12.89
C GLN A 275 -17.56 3.50 12.87
N VAL A 276 -17.83 2.65 11.87
CA VAL A 276 -19.07 1.90 11.76
C VAL A 276 -19.17 0.87 12.89
N GLY A 277 -20.26 0.94 13.65
CA GLY A 277 -20.58 -0.04 14.69
C GLY A 277 -21.13 -1.35 14.12
N ILE A 278 -21.19 -2.38 14.96
CA ILE A 278 -21.85 -3.65 14.62
C ILE A 278 -23.36 -3.39 14.50
N ALA A 279 -23.91 -3.67 13.31
CA ALA A 279 -25.34 -3.54 13.05
C ALA A 279 -26.12 -4.75 13.58
N GLN A 280 -25.53 -5.94 13.48
CA GLN A 280 -26.12 -7.17 13.98
C GLN A 280 -25.07 -8.08 14.60
N TYR A 281 -25.20 -8.36 15.88
CA TYR A 281 -24.34 -9.30 16.59
C TYR A 281 -24.61 -10.75 16.16
N ILE A 282 -23.54 -11.53 16.12
CA ILE A 282 -23.52 -12.94 15.78
C ILE A 282 -22.91 -13.67 16.98
N GLU A 283 -23.63 -14.64 17.53
CA GLU A 283 -23.12 -15.47 18.62
C GLU A 283 -22.35 -16.67 18.04
N LEU A 284 -21.04 -16.73 18.28
CA LEU A 284 -20.23 -17.91 18.01
C LEU A 284 -20.12 -18.73 19.29
N LYS A 285 -20.73 -19.92 19.31
CA LYS A 285 -20.81 -20.77 20.52
C LYS A 285 -19.44 -21.17 21.06
N GLU A 286 -18.48 -21.36 20.16
CA GLU A 286 -17.10 -21.72 20.44
C GLU A 286 -16.30 -20.54 21.01
N PHE A 287 -16.78 -19.29 20.85
CA PHE A 287 -16.09 -18.06 21.25
C PHE A 287 -17.03 -17.09 22.00
N PRO A 288 -17.55 -17.48 23.18
CA PRO A 288 -18.62 -16.74 23.87
C PRO A 288 -18.21 -15.36 24.41
N LEU A 289 -16.90 -15.08 24.49
CA LEU A 289 -16.35 -13.82 25.01
C LEU A 289 -15.92 -12.85 23.90
N MET A 290 -16.06 -13.24 22.63
CA MET A 290 -15.67 -12.43 21.48
C MET A 290 -16.90 -11.71 20.92
N ASN A 291 -16.78 -10.41 20.68
CA ASN A 291 -17.82 -9.68 19.96
C ASN A 291 -17.67 -9.97 18.47
N VAL A 292 -18.68 -10.57 17.88
CA VAL A 292 -18.72 -10.82 16.43
C VAL A 292 -20.00 -10.22 15.88
N GLY A 293 -19.93 -9.64 14.70
CA GLY A 293 -21.15 -9.13 14.06
C GLY A 293 -20.97 -8.59 12.66
N ALA A 294 -22.08 -8.45 11.97
CA ALA A 294 -22.15 -7.82 10.67
C ALA A 294 -22.13 -6.30 10.80
N LEU A 295 -21.37 -5.63 9.93
CA LEU A 295 -21.36 -4.17 9.84
C LEU A 295 -22.44 -3.68 8.88
N ALA A 296 -23.01 -2.51 9.18
CA ALA A 296 -23.74 -1.73 8.19
C ALA A 296 -22.72 -1.07 7.25
N TRP A 297 -22.20 -1.86 6.31
CA TRP A 297 -21.17 -1.46 5.35
C TRP A 297 -21.61 -1.85 3.93
N PRO A 298 -21.22 -1.12 2.86
CA PRO A 298 -21.64 -1.43 1.49
C PRO A 298 -21.27 -2.84 1.00
N PHE A 299 -20.28 -3.47 1.64
CA PHE A 299 -19.84 -4.84 1.35
C PHE A 299 -20.13 -5.76 2.53
N PRO A 300 -20.49 -7.04 2.29
CA PRO A 300 -20.61 -8.02 3.35
C PRO A 300 -19.33 -8.07 4.19
N THR A 301 -19.46 -7.68 5.45
CA THR A 301 -18.33 -7.51 6.35
C THR A 301 -18.68 -8.06 7.72
N ILE A 302 -17.82 -8.95 8.24
CA ILE A 302 -17.90 -9.45 9.61
C ILE A 302 -16.77 -8.82 10.41
N ARG A 303 -17.13 -8.15 11.50
CA ARG A 303 -16.20 -7.64 12.50
C ARG A 303 -16.07 -8.63 13.66
N LEU A 304 -14.85 -8.84 14.11
CA LEU A 304 -14.50 -9.58 15.31
C LEU A 304 -13.71 -8.65 16.25
N GLN A 305 -14.04 -8.65 17.54
CA GLN A 305 -13.31 -7.92 18.57
C GLN A 305 -13.05 -8.80 19.79
N SER A 306 -11.81 -8.83 20.26
CA SER A 306 -11.41 -9.51 21.50
C SER A 306 -10.17 -8.83 22.09
N PRO A 307 -10.00 -8.82 23.42
CA PRO A 307 -8.73 -8.45 24.04
C PRO A 307 -7.62 -9.49 23.79
N ASN A 308 -7.97 -10.71 23.37
CA ASN A 308 -7.03 -11.79 23.10
C ASN A 308 -6.85 -12.00 21.58
N ALA A 309 -5.60 -11.90 21.11
CA ALA A 309 -5.26 -12.16 19.72
C ALA A 309 -5.55 -13.61 19.31
N GLU A 310 -5.37 -14.59 20.19
CA GLU A 310 -5.60 -16.00 19.89
C GLU A 310 -7.08 -16.26 19.55
N ASP A 311 -8.01 -15.66 20.30
CA ASP A 311 -9.44 -15.77 20.04
C ASP A 311 -9.81 -15.20 18.65
N ILE A 312 -9.19 -14.07 18.26
CA ILE A 312 -9.38 -13.48 16.94
C ILE A 312 -8.85 -14.41 15.85
N ILE A 313 -7.64 -14.95 16.02
CA ILE A 313 -7.01 -15.84 15.04
C ILE A 313 -7.89 -17.09 14.84
N ASP A 314 -8.37 -17.68 15.93
CA ASP A 314 -9.23 -18.85 15.89
C ASP A 314 -10.61 -18.56 15.31
N GLY A 315 -11.20 -17.41 15.67
CA GLY A 315 -12.48 -16.93 15.12
C GLY A 315 -12.41 -16.66 13.62
N ILE A 316 -11.35 -16.00 13.15
CA ILE A 316 -11.12 -15.76 11.72
C ILE A 316 -10.94 -17.09 10.98
N ASP A 317 -10.10 -18.00 11.49
CA ASP A 317 -9.88 -19.32 10.88
C ASP A 317 -11.19 -20.12 10.78
N TYR A 318 -12.04 -20.05 11.81
CA TYR A 318 -13.37 -20.65 11.81
C TYR A 318 -14.25 -20.09 10.69
N ILE A 319 -14.39 -18.77 10.59
CA ILE A 319 -15.18 -18.10 9.56
C ILE A 319 -14.63 -18.41 8.16
N LEU A 320 -13.31 -18.38 7.98
CA LEU A 320 -12.67 -18.67 6.68
C LEU A 320 -12.87 -20.12 6.25
N LYS A 321 -12.82 -21.09 7.17
CA LYS A 321 -13.13 -22.49 6.86
C LYS A 321 -14.56 -22.65 6.39
N MET A 322 -15.50 -21.98 7.05
CA MET A 322 -16.90 -21.98 6.63
C MET A 322 -17.11 -21.32 5.27
N TRP A 323 -16.47 -20.17 5.04
CA TRP A 323 -16.47 -19.47 3.76
C TRP A 323 -16.03 -20.40 2.63
N ARG A 324 -14.88 -21.07 2.79
CA ARG A 324 -14.33 -22.02 1.80
C ARG A 324 -15.25 -23.18 1.51
N GLN A 325 -15.84 -23.80 2.53
CA GLN A 325 -16.70 -24.97 2.36
C GLN A 325 -17.94 -24.71 1.50
N ASN A 326 -18.38 -23.46 1.45
CA ASN A 326 -19.60 -23.12 0.74
C ASN A 326 -19.37 -22.44 -0.62
N GLN A 327 -18.11 -22.28 -1.06
CA GLN A 327 -17.81 -21.88 -2.43
C GLN A 327 -18.00 -23.08 -3.37
N LYS A 328 -18.85 -22.92 -4.39
CA LYS A 328 -19.13 -23.96 -5.42
C LYS A 328 -18.48 -23.69 -6.78
N THR A 329 -17.63 -22.67 -6.89
CA THR A 329 -16.89 -22.31 -8.10
C THR A 329 -15.44 -22.75 -7.98
N ASP A 330 -14.80 -23.13 -9.10
CA ASP A 330 -13.36 -23.45 -9.15
C ASP A 330 -12.45 -22.23 -8.87
N ARG A 331 -13.04 -21.02 -8.82
CA ARG A 331 -12.34 -19.77 -8.50
C ARG A 331 -12.57 -19.42 -7.03
N MET A 332 -11.55 -19.65 -6.21
CA MET A 332 -11.59 -19.34 -4.79
C MET A 332 -11.48 -17.83 -4.56
N SER A 333 -12.56 -17.18 -4.11
CA SER A 333 -12.52 -15.77 -3.70
C SER A 333 -11.78 -15.64 -2.36
N ILE A 334 -10.74 -14.81 -2.34
CA ILE A 334 -9.90 -14.52 -1.17
C ILE A 334 -10.43 -13.24 -0.53
N PRO A 335 -11.03 -13.30 0.68
CA PRO A 335 -11.51 -12.11 1.36
C PRO A 335 -10.35 -11.20 1.77
N THR A 336 -10.62 -9.89 1.84
CA THR A 336 -9.67 -8.93 2.39
C THR A 336 -9.88 -8.87 3.90
N ILE A 337 -8.79 -9.00 4.66
CA ILE A 337 -8.81 -8.91 6.11
C ILE A 337 -8.13 -7.61 6.51
N LEU A 338 -8.78 -6.82 7.35
CA LEU A 338 -8.25 -5.59 7.92
C LEU A 338 -8.24 -5.72 9.44
N GLY A 339 -7.15 -5.33 10.08
CA GLY A 339 -6.94 -5.47 11.52
C GLY A 339 -6.39 -4.18 12.09
N ARG A 340 -6.78 -3.85 13.33
CA ARG A 340 -6.31 -2.69 14.07
C ARG A 340 -6.43 -2.91 15.57
N LYS A 341 -5.75 -2.09 16.36
CA LYS A 341 -6.02 -1.95 17.79
C LYS A 341 -6.94 -0.78 18.05
N LYS A 342 -8.01 -1.03 18.80
CA LYS A 342 -8.98 0.00 19.20
C LYS A 342 -9.42 -0.26 20.63
N ASP A 343 -9.27 0.73 21.51
CA ASP A 343 -9.67 0.63 22.93
C ASP A 343 -9.12 -0.62 23.66
N ASN A 344 -7.86 -0.98 23.39
CA ASN A 344 -7.17 -2.20 23.87
C ASN A 344 -7.74 -3.54 23.36
N LEU A 345 -8.59 -3.52 22.34
CA LEU A 345 -9.06 -4.72 21.65
C LEU A 345 -8.34 -4.88 20.32
N TYR A 346 -8.11 -6.13 19.93
CA TYR A 346 -7.88 -6.47 18.53
C TYR A 346 -9.22 -6.41 17.82
N GLU A 347 -9.33 -5.58 16.80
CA GLU A 347 -10.51 -5.47 15.94
C GLU A 347 -10.13 -5.90 14.52
N PHE A 348 -10.81 -6.92 14.00
CA PHE A 348 -10.59 -7.44 12.66
C PHE A 348 -11.88 -7.43 11.85
N ASP A 349 -11.81 -6.87 10.65
CA ASP A 349 -12.87 -6.87 9.65
C ASP A 349 -12.52 -7.85 8.52
N ILE A 350 -13.42 -8.78 8.25
CA ILE A 350 -13.34 -9.68 7.10
C ILE A 350 -14.30 -9.16 6.03
N LEU A 351 -13.75 -8.59 4.96
CA LEU A 351 -14.49 -8.06 3.83
C LEU A 351 -14.56 -9.13 2.72
N PHE A 352 -15.78 -9.57 2.40
CA PHE A 352 -16.03 -10.54 1.35
C PHE A 352 -16.28 -9.80 0.02
N VAL A 353 -15.19 -9.45 -0.67
CA VAL A 353 -15.22 -8.74 -1.96
C VAL A 353 -14.67 -9.66 -3.06
N GLU A 354 -15.30 -9.70 -4.23
CA GLU A 354 -14.71 -10.31 -5.42
C GLU A 354 -13.70 -9.34 -6.03
N ASN A 355 -12.42 -9.72 -6.03
CA ASN A 355 -11.44 -9.11 -6.92
C ASN A 355 -11.65 -9.75 -8.30
N GLU A 356 -12.54 -9.18 -9.13
CA GLU A 356 -12.57 -9.54 -10.56
C GLU A 356 -11.17 -9.27 -11.13
N GLU A 357 -10.52 -10.30 -11.65
CA GLU A 357 -9.37 -10.10 -12.53
C GLU A 357 -9.89 -9.30 -13.71
N SER A 358 -9.40 -8.07 -13.84
CA SER A 358 -9.69 -7.18 -14.95
C SER A 358 -9.21 -7.82 -16.25
N GLY A 359 -10.02 -8.70 -16.83
CA GLY A 359 -9.83 -9.19 -18.18
C GLY A 359 -10.14 -8.05 -19.13
N ASN A 360 -9.14 -7.22 -19.46
CA ASN A 360 -9.23 -6.12 -20.42
C ASN A 360 -10.61 -5.41 -20.42
N HIS A 361 -11.09 -5.05 -19.22
CA HIS A 361 -12.29 -4.24 -19.09
C HIS A 361 -11.83 -2.80 -19.31
N SER A 362 -12.20 -2.22 -20.46
CA SER A 362 -12.11 -0.77 -20.66
C SER A 362 -12.73 -0.07 -19.47
N GLU A 363 -12.14 1.05 -19.04
CA GLU A 363 -12.50 1.93 -17.90
C GLU A 363 -13.95 2.47 -17.90
N GLN A 364 -14.95 1.59 -18.02
CA GLN A 364 -16.36 1.88 -18.21
C GLN A 364 -17.21 1.11 -17.19
N ALA A 365 -16.89 1.27 -15.90
CA ALA A 365 -17.87 1.10 -14.84
C ALA A 365 -18.21 2.50 -14.34
N THR A 366 -19.36 3.04 -14.76
CA THR A 366 -19.87 4.32 -14.24
C THR A 366 -20.14 4.16 -12.74
N ILE A 367 -19.80 5.17 -11.93
CA ILE A 367 -20.01 5.19 -10.48
C ILE A 367 -21.45 4.78 -10.11
N THR A 368 -22.44 5.11 -10.97
CA THR A 368 -23.84 4.69 -10.85
C THR A 368 -24.06 3.18 -10.92
N ASP A 369 -23.34 2.46 -11.78
CA ASP A 369 -23.39 0.99 -11.86
C ASP A 369 -22.71 0.37 -10.61
N TYR A 370 -21.62 0.96 -10.15
CA TYR A 370 -20.97 0.55 -8.90
C TYR A 370 -21.88 0.75 -7.67
N LEU A 371 -22.52 1.93 -7.53
CA LEU A 371 -23.47 2.23 -6.46
C LEU A 371 -24.78 1.42 -6.58
N GLY A 372 -25.23 1.15 -7.81
CA GLY A 372 -26.36 0.26 -8.10
C GLY A 372 -26.07 -1.19 -7.70
N ARG A 373 -24.86 -1.69 -7.96
CA ARG A 373 -24.40 -2.99 -7.49
C ARG A 373 -24.27 -3.04 -5.96
N LEU A 374 -23.72 -1.99 -5.34
CA LEU A 374 -23.62 -1.88 -3.88
C LEU A 374 -24.99 -1.92 -3.20
N SER A 375 -25.95 -1.17 -3.71
CA SER A 375 -27.33 -1.17 -3.17
C SER A 375 -28.05 -2.50 -3.40
N LEU A 376 -27.77 -3.24 -4.48
CA LEU A 376 -28.34 -4.56 -4.73
C LEU A 376 -27.72 -5.64 -3.81
N GLU A 377 -26.41 -5.64 -3.62
CA GLU A 377 -25.71 -6.54 -2.70
C GLU A 377 -26.12 -6.25 -1.25
N GLN A 378 -26.27 -4.99 -0.89
CA GLN A 378 -26.83 -4.55 0.39
C GLN A 378 -28.26 -5.06 0.59
N LYS A 379 -29.16 -4.84 -0.39
CA LYS A 379 -30.56 -5.26 -0.26
C LYS A 379 -30.69 -6.78 -0.14
N ARG A 380 -29.85 -7.53 -0.85
CA ARG A 380 -29.76 -9.00 -0.71
C ARG A 380 -29.23 -9.41 0.66
N PHE A 381 -28.25 -8.70 1.20
CA PHE A 381 -27.73 -8.92 2.54
C PHE A 381 -28.80 -8.63 3.61
N GLU A 382 -29.50 -7.51 3.51
CA GLU A 382 -30.58 -7.11 4.40
C GLU A 382 -31.79 -8.06 4.33
N GLU A 383 -32.21 -8.49 3.13
CA GLU A 383 -33.28 -9.48 2.93
C GLU A 383 -32.90 -10.86 3.50
N MET A 384 -31.61 -11.18 3.49
CA MET A 384 -31.03 -12.43 3.98
C MET A 384 -30.89 -12.45 5.52
N MET A 385 -30.56 -11.31 6.14
CA MET A 385 -30.53 -11.16 7.60
C MET A 385 -31.94 -11.07 8.22
N ASN A 386 -32.94 -10.60 7.46
CA ASN A 386 -34.32 -10.44 7.92
C ASN A 386 -35.23 -11.68 7.75
N SER A 387 -34.76 -12.76 7.09
CA SER A 387 -35.53 -14.01 6.96
C SER A 387 -35.33 -14.92 8.19
N SER A 388 -36.41 -15.14 8.93
CA SER A 388 -36.48 -15.71 10.28
C SER A 388 -36.00 -17.16 10.51
N SER A 389 -35.68 -17.45 11.78
CA SER A 389 -35.76 -18.75 12.50
C SER A 389 -34.80 -19.91 12.14
N LEU A 390 -33.68 -19.67 11.47
CA LEU A 390 -32.68 -20.72 11.19
C LEU A 390 -31.45 -20.62 12.10
N SER A 391 -30.81 -21.75 12.37
CA SER A 391 -29.53 -21.78 13.10
C SER A 391 -28.45 -21.06 12.27
N TRP A 392 -27.51 -20.38 12.94
CA TRP A 392 -26.50 -19.55 12.29
C TRP A 392 -25.66 -20.33 11.24
N GLU A 393 -25.44 -21.64 11.43
CA GLU A 393 -24.77 -22.50 10.45
C GLU A 393 -25.57 -22.66 9.15
N GLU A 394 -26.90 -22.78 9.26
CA GLU A 394 -27.79 -22.86 8.11
C GLU A 394 -27.94 -21.50 7.43
N SER A 395 -27.96 -20.42 8.21
CA SER A 395 -27.90 -19.06 7.69
C SER A 395 -26.59 -18.84 6.93
N ALA A 396 -25.43 -19.12 7.51
CA ALA A 396 -24.13 -19.03 6.85
C ALA A 396 -24.02 -19.94 5.61
N LYS A 397 -24.46 -21.21 5.70
CA LYS A 397 -24.50 -22.13 4.54
C LYS A 397 -25.44 -21.60 3.44
N LYS A 398 -26.57 -20.99 3.78
CA LYS A 398 -27.52 -20.41 2.81
C LYS A 398 -27.00 -19.11 2.20
N ILE A 399 -26.40 -18.22 3.01
CA ILE A 399 -25.68 -17.00 2.62
C ILE A 399 -24.65 -17.34 1.53
N LEU A 400 -23.83 -18.35 1.81
CA LEU A 400 -22.74 -18.74 0.93
C LEU A 400 -23.22 -19.56 -0.29
N LYS A 401 -24.23 -20.42 -0.14
CA LYS A 401 -24.84 -21.19 -1.24
C LYS A 401 -25.56 -20.30 -2.26
N GLN A 402 -26.28 -19.26 -1.82
CA GLN A 402 -26.98 -18.31 -2.69
C GLN A 402 -26.02 -17.33 -3.36
N TYR A 403 -24.97 -16.89 -2.66
CA TYR A 403 -23.89 -16.11 -3.26
C TYR A 403 -23.30 -16.84 -4.47
N VAL A 404 -23.00 -18.14 -4.31
CA VAL A 404 -22.45 -18.95 -5.40
C VAL A 404 -23.44 -19.25 -6.54
N GLU A 405 -24.72 -19.48 -6.23
CA GLU A 405 -25.75 -19.68 -7.27
C GLU A 405 -25.98 -18.40 -8.10
N SER A 406 -25.81 -17.22 -7.49
CA SER A 406 -25.89 -15.94 -8.20
C SER A 406 -24.66 -15.67 -9.09
N MET A 407 -23.47 -16.18 -8.72
CA MET A 407 -22.26 -16.12 -9.53
C MET A 407 -22.38 -16.94 -10.83
N ALA A 408 -23.00 -18.12 -10.77
CA ALA A 408 -23.17 -19.00 -11.94
C ALA A 408 -24.10 -18.39 -13.03
N ALA A 409 -24.99 -17.47 -12.65
CA ALA A 409 -25.91 -16.79 -13.56
C ALA A 409 -25.26 -15.59 -14.29
N ARG A 410 -24.15 -15.02 -13.78
CA ARG A 410 -23.46 -13.85 -14.35
C ARG A 410 -22.69 -14.16 -15.65
N THR A 411 -22.29 -15.41 -15.88
CA THR A 411 -21.53 -15.84 -17.08
C THR A 411 -22.33 -15.73 -18.39
N LEU A 412 -23.65 -15.49 -18.33
CA LEU A 412 -24.56 -15.54 -19.49
C LEU A 412 -24.92 -14.19 -20.11
N PHE A 413 -24.56 -13.04 -19.52
CA PHE A 413 -25.12 -11.72 -19.91
C PHE A 413 -24.10 -10.61 -20.26
N GLY A 414 -22.97 -10.95 -20.91
CA GLY A 414 -22.02 -9.94 -21.40
C GLY A 414 -22.33 -9.46 -22.82
N LYS A 415 -22.83 -8.21 -23.00
CA LYS A 415 -22.64 -7.32 -24.18
C LYS A 415 -23.36 -5.97 -24.00
N GLY A 416 -22.64 -4.84 -23.92
CA GLY A 416 -23.19 -3.49 -24.15
C GLY A 416 -22.43 -2.32 -23.48
N MET A 417 -22.14 -1.27 -24.26
CA MET A 417 -21.30 -0.07 -24.03
C MET A 417 -22.17 1.19 -23.77
N LEU A 418 -21.67 2.28 -23.15
CA LEU A 418 -22.17 3.67 -23.36
C LEU A 418 -21.19 4.79 -22.90
N VAL A 419 -21.45 6.04 -23.37
CA VAL A 419 -20.51 7.14 -23.73
C VAL A 419 -20.74 8.43 -22.92
N GLN A 420 -19.70 9.26 -22.87
CA GLN A 420 -19.44 10.59 -22.26
C GLN A 420 -20.60 11.60 -22.01
N GLU A 421 -21.78 11.46 -22.62
CA GLU A 421 -22.90 12.40 -22.45
C GLU A 421 -23.70 12.17 -21.14
N GLU A 422 -23.69 10.96 -20.58
CA GLU A 422 -24.42 10.64 -19.35
C GLU A 422 -23.76 11.19 -18.07
N PHE A 423 -22.47 11.52 -18.11
CA PHE A 423 -21.74 12.11 -16.98
C PHE A 423 -22.14 13.57 -16.71
N GLN A 424 -22.51 14.32 -17.75
CA GLN A 424 -23.07 15.67 -17.59
C GLN A 424 -24.50 15.64 -17.00
N ALA A 425 -25.30 14.63 -17.36
CA ALA A 425 -26.66 14.46 -16.83
C ALA A 425 -26.69 14.04 -15.34
N PHE A 426 -25.67 13.31 -14.88
CA PHE A 426 -25.52 12.95 -13.46
C PHE A 426 -25.20 14.16 -12.57
N LEU A 427 -24.38 15.09 -13.06
CA LEU A 427 -24.05 16.32 -12.33
C LEU A 427 -25.22 17.32 -12.25
N LEU A 428 -26.14 17.28 -13.21
CA LEU A 428 -27.32 18.15 -13.26
C LEU A 428 -28.50 17.68 -12.39
N ASN A 429 -28.52 16.43 -11.94
CA ASN A 429 -29.58 15.87 -11.10
C ASN A 429 -29.24 15.87 -9.59
N LEU A 430 -28.16 16.55 -9.20
CA LEU A 430 -27.71 16.69 -7.80
C LEU A 430 -27.94 18.10 -7.22
N GLU A 431 -28.77 18.94 -7.84
CA GLU A 431 -29.31 20.19 -7.26
C GLU A 431 -30.74 20.02 -6.71
#